data_AF-A0A727IL24-F1
#
_entry.id   AF-A0A727IL24-F1
#
_cell.length_a   1.000
_cell.length_b   1.000
_cell.length_c   1.000
_cell.angle_alpha   90.00
_cell.angle_beta   90.00
_cell.angle_gamma   90.00
#
_symmetry.space_group_name_H-M   'P 1'
#
loop_
_entity.id
_entity.type
_entity.pdbx_description
1 polymer ?
#
loop_
_entity_poly.entity_id
_entity_poly.type
_entity_poly.pdbx_seq_one_letter_code
_entity_poly.pdbx_strand_id
1 'polypeptide(L)'
;MNQTLPTADLNTAGTTDVIPSVAIDRIIAQRNEGIALFMQAMECLATARRILLDASGDIFLYGFEDCVTDSVRCMDKPEEAKRNITRLADRKIWDRLMTDTGMYTFMSSCQRDEWNSQLMSDTCPEITLDNVLATFRHLNASKMQTFE
;
A
#
# COMPACT_ATOMS: atom_id res chain seq x y z
N MET A 1 -12.50 -28.90 -1.84
CA MET A 1 -13.13 -29.41 -3.07
C MET A 1 -12.05 -29.47 -4.13
N ASN A 2 -11.69 -30.69 -4.55
CA ASN A 2 -10.65 -30.93 -5.55
C ASN A 2 -11.17 -30.55 -6.94
N GLN A 3 -10.52 -29.60 -7.62
CA GLN A 3 -10.67 -29.43 -9.05
C GLN A 3 -9.39 -29.91 -9.74
N THR A 4 -9.48 -31.12 -10.28
CA THR A 4 -8.52 -31.73 -11.17
C THR A 4 -8.45 -30.93 -12.47
N LEU A 5 -7.27 -30.41 -12.79
CA LEU A 5 -6.93 -29.89 -14.12
C LEU A 5 -7.06 -31.01 -15.16
N PRO A 6 -7.62 -30.75 -16.36
CA PRO A 6 -7.59 -31.74 -17.44
C PRO A 6 -6.15 -31.90 -17.93
N THR A 7 -5.64 -33.12 -17.80
CA THR A 7 -4.35 -33.56 -18.36
C THR A 7 -4.34 -33.34 -19.87
N ALA A 8 -3.30 -32.68 -20.36
CA ALA A 8 -3.10 -32.40 -21.77
C ALA A 8 -2.75 -33.70 -22.52
N ASP A 9 -3.74 -34.28 -23.21
CA ASP A 9 -3.47 -35.24 -24.27
C ASP A 9 -2.97 -34.47 -25.51
N LEU A 10 -1.66 -34.20 -25.52
CA LEU A 10 -0.92 -33.79 -26.71
C LEU A 10 -0.85 -35.00 -27.65
N ASN A 11 -1.94 -35.24 -28.39
CA ASN A 11 -1.94 -36.22 -29.49
C ASN A 11 -1.03 -35.73 -30.62
N THR A 12 0.24 -36.11 -30.53
CA THR A 12 1.20 -36.06 -31.63
C THR A 12 1.00 -37.28 -32.53
N ALA A 13 0.20 -37.13 -33.59
CA ALA A 13 0.26 -38.06 -34.72
C ALA A 13 -0.19 -37.39 -36.02
N GLY A 14 0.80 -36.99 -36.82
CA GLY A 14 0.66 -36.96 -38.28
C GLY A 14 0.31 -35.62 -38.92
N THR A 15 1.26 -35.17 -39.75
CA THR A 15 1.11 -34.26 -40.91
C THR A 15 1.17 -32.74 -40.67
N THR A 16 2.20 -32.15 -41.27
CA THR A 16 2.32 -30.77 -41.81
C THR A 16 2.34 -29.58 -40.83
N ASP A 17 3.18 -28.59 -41.18
CA ASP A 17 3.34 -27.25 -40.61
C ASP A 17 2.01 -26.48 -40.44
N VAL A 18 1.20 -26.88 -39.47
CA VAL A 18 -0.01 -26.16 -39.10
C VAL A 18 0.09 -25.94 -37.60
N ILE A 19 0.53 -24.73 -37.21
CA ILE A 19 0.31 -24.27 -35.84
C ILE A 19 -1.21 -24.40 -35.62
N PRO A 20 -1.68 -25.19 -34.64
CA PRO A 20 -3.11 -25.36 -34.43
C PRO A 20 -3.72 -23.97 -34.18
N SER A 21 -4.53 -23.46 -35.11
CA SER A 21 -5.13 -22.12 -35.02
C SER A 21 -5.79 -21.88 -33.67
N VAL A 22 -6.41 -22.92 -33.10
CA VAL A 22 -7.03 -22.94 -31.77
C VAL A 22 -6.04 -22.60 -30.64
N ALA A 23 -4.78 -23.02 -30.75
CA ALA A 23 -3.74 -22.67 -29.78
C ALA A 23 -3.33 -21.19 -29.90
N ILE A 24 -3.27 -20.64 -31.12
CA ILE A 24 -2.99 -19.22 -31.35
C ILE A 24 -4.14 -18.36 -30.81
N ASP A 25 -5.38 -18.69 -31.14
CA ASP A 25 -6.57 -17.97 -30.68
C ASP A 25 -6.65 -17.95 -29.15
N ARG A 26 -6.32 -19.08 -28.51
CA ARG A 26 -6.23 -19.16 -27.04
C ARG A 26 -5.14 -18.25 -26.46
N ILE A 27 -3.95 -18.23 -27.05
CA ILE A 27 -2.85 -17.36 -26.59
C ILE A 27 -3.26 -15.89 -26.72
N ILE A 28 -3.89 -15.50 -27.83
CA ILE A 28 -4.37 -14.13 -28.06
C ILE A 28 -5.44 -13.77 -27.03
N ALA A 29 -6.41 -14.66 -26.78
CA ALA A 29 -7.45 -14.45 -25.78
C ALA A 29 -6.87 -14.26 -24.37
N GLN A 30 -5.95 -15.15 -23.95
CA GLN A 30 -5.27 -15.06 -22.66
C GLN A 30 -4.47 -13.76 -22.50
N ARG A 31 -3.77 -13.34 -23.56
CA ARG A 31 -3.02 -12.08 -23.58
C ARG A 31 -3.96 -10.88 -23.40
N ASN A 32 -5.09 -10.87 -24.10
CA ASN A 32 -6.06 -9.77 -24.02
C ASN A 32 -6.73 -9.72 -22.64
N GLU A 33 -7.10 -10.87 -22.09
CA GLU A 33 -7.64 -10.98 -20.74
C GLU A 33 -6.64 -10.49 -19.69
N GLY A 34 -5.38 -10.91 -19.77
CA GLY A 34 -4.33 -10.47 -18.84
C GLY A 34 -4.10 -8.95 -18.87
N ILE A 35 -4.11 -8.35 -20.06
CA ILE A 35 -3.99 -6.89 -20.20
C ILE A 35 -5.22 -6.16 -19.66
N ALA A 36 -6.42 -6.67 -19.90
CA ALA A 36 -7.64 -6.08 -19.36
C ALA A 36 -7.61 -6.07 -17.83
N LEU A 37 -7.23 -7.18 -17.19
CA LEU A 37 -7.08 -7.28 -15.74
C LEU A 37 -5.99 -6.34 -15.20
N PHE A 38 -4.86 -6.23 -15.89
CA PHE A 38 -3.80 -5.30 -15.53
C PHE A 38 -4.29 -3.84 -15.54
N MET A 39 -5.03 -3.43 -16.58
CA MET A 39 -5.60 -2.08 -16.67
C MET A 39 -6.60 -1.81 -15.54
N GLN A 40 -7.43 -2.78 -15.17
CA GLN A 40 -8.35 -2.65 -14.03
C GLN A 40 -7.59 -2.51 -12.70
N ALA A 41 -6.53 -3.29 -12.49
CA ALA A 41 -5.68 -3.18 -11.31
C ALA A 41 -5.03 -1.79 -11.21
N MET A 42 -4.56 -1.23 -12.33
CA MET A 42 -4.01 0.13 -12.39
C MET A 42 -5.04 1.20 -12.01
N GLU A 43 -6.30 1.07 -12.44
CA GLU A 43 -7.37 1.98 -12.06
C GLU A 43 -7.70 1.91 -10.56
N CYS A 44 -7.73 0.71 -10.00
CA CYS A 44 -7.88 0.49 -8.56
C CYS A 44 -6.73 1.15 -7.78
N LEU A 45 -5.49 0.97 -8.23
CA LEU A 45 -4.31 1.59 -7.61
C LEU A 45 -4.36 3.12 -7.68
N ALA A 46 -4.75 3.69 -8.83
CA ALA A 46 -4.91 5.13 -8.99
C ALA A 46 -5.98 5.70 -8.04
N THR A 47 -7.10 4.98 -7.90
CA THR A 47 -8.18 5.34 -6.98
C THR A 47 -7.73 5.27 -5.52
N ALA A 48 -7.05 4.18 -5.13
CA ALA A 48 -6.50 4.02 -3.79
C ALA A 48 -5.50 5.14 -3.45
N ARG A 49 -4.58 5.46 -4.37
CA ARG A 49 -3.61 6.55 -4.22
C ARG A 49 -4.31 7.88 -3.96
N ARG A 50 -5.35 8.19 -4.72
CA ARG A 50 -6.13 9.42 -4.55
C ARG A 50 -6.80 9.49 -3.18
N ILE A 51 -7.46 8.41 -2.74
CA ILE A 51 -8.12 8.38 -1.43
C ILE A 51 -7.11 8.59 -0.29
N LEU A 52 -5.96 7.92 -0.34
CA LEU A 52 -4.92 8.06 0.67
C LEU A 52 -4.26 9.45 0.65
N LEU A 53 -4.08 10.04 -0.53
CA LEU A 53 -3.57 11.40 -0.69
C LEU A 53 -4.54 12.44 -0.11
N ASP A 54 -5.84 12.30 -0.40
CA ASP A 54 -6.89 13.18 0.13
C ASP A 54 -6.95 13.09 1.66
N ALA A 55 -6.80 11.87 2.21
CA ALA A 55 -6.75 11.65 3.65
C ALA A 55 -5.50 12.28 4.28
N SER A 56 -4.33 12.16 3.64
CA SER A 56 -3.10 12.77 4.14
C SER A 56 -3.04 14.28 3.95
N GLY A 57 -3.91 14.89 3.14
CA GLY A 57 -3.89 16.34 2.88
C GLY A 57 -2.59 16.83 2.24
N ASP A 58 -1.80 15.92 1.68
CA ASP A 58 -0.51 16.20 1.04
C ASP A 58 -0.72 16.46 -0.46
N ILE A 59 0.26 17.04 -1.13
CA ILE A 59 0.24 17.21 -2.60
C ILE A 59 0.72 15.93 -3.28
N PHE A 60 1.57 15.16 -2.61
CA PHE A 60 2.15 13.93 -3.17
C PHE A 60 2.34 12.82 -2.14
N LEU A 61 1.94 11.60 -2.49
CA LEU A 61 2.05 10.42 -1.62
C LEU A 61 3.37 9.68 -1.86
N TYR A 62 4.48 10.27 -1.42
CA TYR A 62 5.81 9.66 -1.52
C TYR A 62 5.86 8.25 -0.93
N GLY A 63 6.40 7.29 -1.68
CA GLY A 63 6.54 5.89 -1.26
C GLY A 63 5.36 4.98 -1.63
N PHE A 64 4.29 5.53 -2.22
CA PHE A 64 3.16 4.71 -2.69
C PHE A 64 3.60 3.76 -3.82
N GLU A 65 4.37 4.28 -4.78
CA GLU A 65 4.89 3.51 -5.91
C GLU A 65 5.84 2.39 -5.45
N ASP A 66 6.64 2.64 -4.41
CA ASP A 66 7.52 1.63 -3.80
C ASP A 66 6.68 0.54 -3.11
N CYS A 67 5.64 0.93 -2.36
CA CYS A 67 4.72 -0.03 -1.74
C CYS A 67 4.04 -0.93 -2.79
N VAL A 68 3.60 -0.36 -3.92
CA VAL A 68 3.02 -1.12 -5.03
C VAL A 68 4.05 -2.06 -5.64
N THR A 69 5.26 -1.56 -5.92
CA THR A 69 6.34 -2.35 -6.52
C THR A 69 6.73 -3.53 -5.65
N ASP A 70 6.90 -3.30 -4.34
CA ASP A 70 7.25 -4.34 -3.38
C ASP A 70 6.11 -5.36 -3.19
N SER A 71 4.86 -4.89 -3.20
CA SER A 71 3.68 -5.77 -3.15
C SER A 71 3.59 -6.69 -4.36
N VAL A 72 3.91 -6.18 -5.55
CA VAL A 72 3.97 -6.97 -6.79
C VAL A 72 5.14 -7.95 -6.79
N ARG A 73 6.28 -7.59 -6.18
CA ARG A 73 7.44 -8.50 -6.04
C ARG A 73 7.19 -9.64 -5.06
N CYS A 74 6.39 -9.42 -4.03
CA CYS A 74 6.13 -10.37 -2.94
C CYS A 74 4.64 -10.76 -2.88
N MET A 75 4.04 -11.15 -4.02
CA MET A 75 2.61 -11.50 -4.09
C MET A 75 2.19 -12.65 -3.17
N ASP A 76 3.12 -13.47 -2.72
CA ASP A 76 2.92 -14.55 -1.75
C ASP A 76 2.68 -14.05 -0.30
N LYS A 77 2.88 -12.74 -0.04
CA LYS A 77 2.80 -12.13 1.30
C LYS A 77 1.82 -10.95 1.36
N PRO A 78 0.51 -11.17 1.14
CA PRO A 78 -0.48 -10.09 1.13
C PRO A 78 -0.57 -9.32 2.45
N GLU A 79 -0.29 -9.95 3.59
CA GLU A 79 -0.28 -9.28 4.91
C GLU A 79 0.87 -8.29 5.06
N GLU A 80 2.02 -8.56 4.43
CA GLU A 80 3.17 -7.64 4.42
C GLU A 80 2.88 -6.42 3.55
N ALA A 81 2.32 -6.65 2.35
CA ALA A 81 1.82 -5.59 1.48
C ALA A 81 0.81 -4.69 2.19
N LYS A 82 -0.19 -5.29 2.86
CA LYS A 82 -1.20 -4.57 3.64
C LYS A 82 -0.56 -3.75 4.77
N ARG A 83 0.40 -4.32 5.49
CA ARG A 83 1.11 -3.61 6.57
C ARG A 83 1.88 -2.40 6.04
N ASN A 84 2.59 -2.55 4.92
CA ASN A 84 3.41 -1.49 4.34
C ASN A 84 2.55 -0.31 3.87
N ILE A 85 1.45 -0.58 3.14
CA ILE A 85 0.56 0.49 2.68
C ILE A 85 -0.16 1.18 3.84
N THR A 86 -0.55 0.43 4.88
CA THR A 86 -1.18 0.98 6.09
C THR A 86 -0.23 1.94 6.80
N ARG A 87 1.02 1.52 7.03
CA ARG A 87 2.04 2.36 7.68
C ARG A 87 2.36 3.62 6.90
N LEU A 88 2.44 3.51 5.57
CA LEU A 88 2.63 4.68 4.71
C LEU A 88 1.50 5.69 4.91
N ALA A 89 0.25 5.21 4.87
CA ALA A 89 -0.92 6.06 5.07
C ALA A 89 -0.93 6.68 6.47
N ASP A 90 -0.73 5.87 7.50
CA ASP A 90 -0.74 6.31 8.90
C ASP A 90 0.26 7.42 9.15
N ARG A 91 1.52 7.22 8.72
CA ARG A 91 2.57 8.22 8.86
C ARG A 91 2.20 9.55 8.20
N LYS A 92 1.63 9.49 7.00
CA LYS A 92 1.24 10.68 6.24
C LYS A 92 0.06 11.40 6.88
N ILE A 93 -0.90 10.67 7.42
CA ILE A 93 -2.03 11.24 8.14
C ILE A 93 -1.57 11.81 9.49
N TRP A 94 -0.64 11.17 10.21
CA TRP A 94 -0.06 11.72 11.42
C TRP A 94 0.64 13.06 11.19
N ASP A 95 1.42 13.15 10.11
CA ASP A 95 2.10 14.40 9.77
C ASP A 95 1.11 15.56 9.54
N ARG A 96 0.00 15.27 8.84
CA ARG A 96 -1.12 16.20 8.71
C ARG A 96 -1.74 16.56 10.05
N LEU A 97 -2.13 15.56 10.85
CA LEU A 97 -2.76 15.78 12.16
C LEU A 97 -1.89 16.67 13.05
N MET A 98 -0.59 16.42 13.10
CA MET A 98 0.37 17.20 13.88
C MET A 98 0.54 18.63 13.36
N THR A 99 0.49 18.81 12.05
CA THR A 99 0.55 20.12 11.40
C THR A 99 -0.73 20.93 11.60
N ASP A 100 -1.88 20.36 11.26
CA ASP A 100 -3.20 21.01 11.32
C ASP A 100 -3.59 21.39 12.76
N THR A 101 -3.19 20.58 13.74
CA THR A 101 -3.43 20.89 15.17
C THR A 101 -2.36 21.78 15.78
N GLY A 102 -1.30 22.12 15.04
CA GLY A 102 -0.19 22.93 15.53
C GLY A 102 0.68 22.23 16.59
N MET A 103 0.54 20.91 16.79
CA MET A 103 1.29 20.17 17.82
C MET A 103 2.80 20.29 17.65
N TYR A 104 3.28 20.32 16.40
CA TYR A 104 4.71 20.54 16.12
C TYR A 104 5.26 21.85 16.72
N THR A 105 4.43 22.88 16.87
CA THR A 105 4.87 24.19 17.42
C THR A 105 5.11 24.15 18.92
N PHE A 106 4.53 23.18 19.64
CA PHE A 106 4.71 23.01 21.08
C PHE A 106 5.85 22.06 21.45
N MET A 107 6.42 21.37 20.45
CA MET A 107 7.48 20.39 20.67
C MET A 107 8.86 21.03 20.52
N SER A 108 9.77 20.72 21.45
CA SER A 108 11.19 21.01 21.29
C SER A 108 11.78 20.29 20.06
N SER A 109 12.96 20.70 19.60
CA SER A 109 13.63 20.01 18.48
C SER A 109 13.89 18.54 18.78
N CYS A 110 14.31 18.20 20.01
CA CYS A 110 14.53 16.81 20.42
C CYS A 110 13.24 15.96 20.35
N GLN A 111 12.13 16.50 20.85
CA GLN A 111 10.83 15.81 20.78
C GLN A 111 10.35 15.62 19.34
N ARG A 112 10.59 16.61 18.46
CA ARG A 112 10.25 16.49 17.03
C ARG A 112 11.08 15.41 16.35
N ASP A 113 12.37 15.32 16.67
CA ASP A 113 13.26 14.29 16.11
C ASP A 113 12.85 12.89 16.60
N GLU A 114 12.52 12.74 17.88
CA GLU A 114 12.03 11.48 18.45
C GLU A 114 10.70 11.05 17.80
N TRP A 115 9.75 11.98 17.65
CA TRP A 115 8.48 11.72 16.99
C TRP A 115 8.65 11.33 15.52
N ASN A 116 9.49 12.06 14.78
CA ASN A 116 9.78 11.73 13.38
C ASN A 116 10.44 10.35 13.26
N SER A 117 11.32 9.99 14.19
CA SER A 117 11.92 8.66 14.26
C SER A 117 10.86 7.58 14.51
N GLN A 118 9.94 7.81 15.44
CA GLN A 118 8.82 6.89 15.72
C GLN A 118 7.91 6.71 14.50
N LEU A 119 7.59 7.78 13.78
CA LEU A 119 6.78 7.68 12.56
C LEU A 119 7.44 6.85 11.46
N MET A 120 8.76 6.75 11.44
CA MET A 120 9.52 5.99 10.44
C MET A 120 9.77 4.55 10.85
N SER A 121 9.50 4.19 12.11
CA SER A 121 9.79 2.88 12.67
C SER A 121 8.57 1.96 12.63
N ASP A 122 8.78 0.71 13.02
CA ASP A 122 7.71 -0.26 13.22
C ASP A 122 6.74 0.10 14.35
N THR A 123 7.08 1.09 15.19
CA THR A 123 6.29 1.56 16.33
C THR A 123 5.46 2.82 16.02
N CYS A 124 5.34 3.18 14.74
CA CYS A 124 4.40 4.19 14.28
C CYS A 124 2.98 3.82 14.76
N PRO A 125 2.29 4.70 15.52
CA PRO A 125 0.95 4.41 16.00
C PRO A 125 -0.03 4.28 14.83
N GLU A 126 -0.92 3.31 14.87
CA GLU A 126 -2.00 3.19 13.87
C GLU A 126 -2.95 4.39 13.96
N ILE A 127 -3.48 4.87 12.83
CA ILE A 127 -4.51 5.91 12.82
C ILE A 127 -5.85 5.32 13.26
N THR A 128 -6.07 5.37 14.57
CA THR A 128 -7.36 5.11 15.21
C THR A 128 -7.71 6.30 16.11
N LEU A 129 -9.00 6.51 16.39
CA LEU A 129 -9.43 7.60 17.25
C LEU A 129 -8.76 7.52 18.63
N ASP A 130 -8.68 6.32 19.20
CA ASP A 130 -8.07 6.10 20.52
C ASP A 130 -6.58 6.43 20.53
N ASN A 131 -5.83 6.00 19.50
CA ASN A 131 -4.41 6.31 19.37
C ASN A 131 -4.18 7.81 19.16
N VAL A 132 -4.98 8.46 18.30
CA VAL A 132 -4.92 9.92 18.08
C VAL A 132 -5.13 10.68 19.37
N LEU A 133 -6.19 10.36 20.10
CA LEU A 133 -6.49 11.01 21.38
C LEU A 133 -5.43 10.70 22.45
N ALA A 134 -4.90 9.47 22.49
CA ALA A 134 -3.84 9.10 23.41
C ALA A 134 -2.54 9.88 23.15
N THR A 135 -2.10 9.94 21.89
CA THR A 135 -0.90 10.70 21.49
C THR A 135 -1.04 12.18 21.81
N PHE A 136 -2.18 12.81 21.46
CA PHE A 136 -2.39 14.23 21.77
C PHE A 136 -2.44 14.53 23.26
N ARG A 137 -3.06 13.64 24.07
CA ARG A 137 -3.01 13.76 25.53
C ARG A 137 -1.58 13.69 26.07
N HIS A 138 -0.78 12.76 25.55
CA HIS A 138 0.61 12.60 25.95
C HIS A 138 1.46 13.84 25.59
N LEU A 139 1.35 14.33 24.36
CA LEU A 139 2.05 15.54 23.90
C LEU A 139 1.64 16.79 24.68
N ASN A 140 0.36 16.91 25.05
CA ASN A 140 -0.11 18.04 25.86
C ASN A 140 0.32 17.93 27.33
N ALA A 141 0.47 16.71 27.87
CA ALA A 141 0.98 16.52 29.23
C ALA A 141 2.48 16.85 29.33
N SER A 142 3.29 16.47 28.33
CA SER A 142 4.72 16.80 28.29
C SER A 142 4.97 18.31 28.14
N LYS A 143 4.03 19.05 27.53
CA LYS A 143 4.03 20.52 27.52
C LYS A 143 4.07 21.14 28.92
N MET A 144 3.36 20.56 29.90
CA MET A 144 3.31 21.11 31.27
C MET A 144 4.60 20.90 32.05
N GLN A 145 5.39 19.86 31.73
CA GLN A 145 6.67 19.59 32.40
C GLN A 145 7.83 20.45 31.89
N THR A 146 7.70 21.10 30.72
CA THR A 146 8.78 21.89 30.11
C THR A 146 8.81 23.34 30.62
N PHE A 147 7.82 23.75 31.43
CA PHE A 147 7.69 25.10 32.00
C PHE A 147 7.87 25.15 33.53
N GLU A 148 8.31 24.06 34.18
CA GLU A 148 8.83 24.05 35.56
C GLU A 148 10.37 24.08 35.54
#